data_AF-A0A068NLU6-F1
#
_entry.id   AF-A0A068NLU6-F1
#
_cell.length_a   1.000
_cell.length_b   1.000
_cell.length_c   1.000
_cell.angle_alpha   90.00
_cell.angle_beta   90.00
_cell.angle_gamma   90.00
#
_symmetry.space_group_name_H-M   'P 1'
#
loop_
_entity.id
_entity.type
_entity.pdbx_description
1 polymer ?
#
loop_
_entity_poly.entity_id
_entity_poly.type
_entity_poly.pdbx_seq_one_letter_code
_entity_poly.pdbx_strand_id
1 'polypeptide(L)'
;MYTYALSGRKEADADAVSKIKADAVKAADEIAARTQTNGYRVPMLSKDYIWGSNSVVANYAMMALIANRFTPKAEYRNCAQDSLHYLLGRNTFNTSFVTWLGSKRYMHPHHRPSGADGIEQPWPGMLAGGPNANRKSPPAKQWEDREANFTVNEMAINWNAPLVFVLAESLP
;
A
#
# COMPACT_ATOMS: atom_id res chain seq x y z
N MET A 1 -4.70 15.08 11.12
CA MET A 1 -6.18 15.00 11.30
C MET A 1 -6.60 13.77 12.11
N TYR A 2 -6.19 12.54 11.75
CA TYR A 2 -6.59 11.35 12.52
C TYR A 2 -6.18 11.36 13.99
N THR A 3 -4.95 11.79 14.31
CA THR A 3 -4.50 11.97 15.70
C THR A 3 -5.42 12.88 16.51
N TYR A 4 -5.95 13.95 15.89
CA TYR A 4 -6.89 14.87 16.53
C TYR A 4 -8.21 14.16 16.84
N ALA A 5 -8.81 13.51 15.84
CA ALA A 5 -10.08 12.79 15.98
C ALA A 5 -10.02 11.54 16.88
N LEU A 6 -8.84 10.93 17.01
CA LEU A 6 -8.58 9.77 17.88
C LEU A 6 -8.14 10.16 19.30
N SER A 7 -7.82 11.44 19.55
CA SER A 7 -7.18 11.86 20.81
C SER A 7 -8.05 11.66 22.05
N GLY A 8 -9.38 11.65 21.89
CA GLY A 8 -10.33 11.55 23.01
C GLY A 8 -10.27 12.72 23.99
N ARG A 9 -9.56 13.81 23.67
CA ARG A 9 -9.44 14.99 24.53
C ARG A 9 -10.79 15.68 24.69
N LYS A 10 -11.14 16.02 25.92
CA LYS A 10 -12.43 16.66 26.24
C LYS A 10 -12.52 18.08 25.67
N GLU A 11 -11.39 18.74 25.46
CA GLU A 11 -11.32 20.11 24.94
C GLU A 11 -11.30 20.15 23.40
N ALA A 12 -11.38 19.01 22.72
CA ALA A 12 -11.43 18.98 21.26
C ALA A 12 -12.75 19.56 20.75
N ASP A 13 -12.68 20.28 19.62
CA ASP A 13 -13.84 20.80 18.90
C ASP A 13 -14.67 19.62 18.36
N ALA A 14 -15.88 19.46 18.90
CA ALA A 14 -16.76 18.35 18.60
C ALA A 14 -17.22 18.33 17.13
N ASP A 15 -17.40 19.51 16.52
CA ASP A 15 -17.82 19.64 15.12
C ASP A 15 -16.65 19.27 14.19
N ALA A 16 -15.44 19.73 14.50
CA ALA A 16 -14.24 19.35 13.77
C ALA A 16 -13.97 17.84 13.85
N VAL A 17 -14.09 17.23 15.04
CA VAL A 17 -13.95 15.78 15.21
C VAL A 17 -14.99 15.03 14.39
N SER A 18 -16.25 15.46 14.45
CA SER A 18 -17.35 14.81 13.70
C SER A 18 -17.13 14.89 12.19
N LYS A 19 -16.69 16.05 11.69
CA LYS A 19 -16.38 16.25 10.27
C LYS A 19 -15.20 15.38 9.80
N ILE A 20 -14.11 15.32 10.57
CA ILE A 20 -12.94 14.48 10.25
C ILE A 20 -13.35 13.00 10.17
N LYS A 21 -14.18 12.52 11.11
CA LYS A 21 -14.66 11.12 11.11
C LYS A 21 -15.55 10.85 9.90
N ALA A 22 -16.50 11.75 9.60
CA ALA A 22 -17.41 11.61 8.47
C ALA A 22 -16.65 11.57 7.13
N ASP A 23 -15.70 12.49 6.92
CA ASP A 23 -14.88 12.53 5.70
C ASP A 23 -13.98 11.29 5.58
N ALA A 24 -13.41 10.82 6.69
CA ALA A 24 -12.60 9.60 6.72
C ALA A 24 -13.40 8.34 6.35
N VAL A 25 -14.60 8.20 6.92
CA VAL A 25 -15.53 7.09 6.63
C VAL A 25 -15.97 7.12 5.18
N LYS A 26 -16.33 8.30 4.66
CA LYS A 26 -16.71 8.47 3.25
C LYS A 26 -15.58 8.06 2.31
N ALA A 27 -14.36 8.53 2.56
CA ALA A 27 -13.20 8.16 1.75
C ALA A 27 -12.91 6.65 1.81
N ALA A 28 -13.01 6.04 2.99
CA ALA A 28 -12.81 4.61 3.17
C ALA A 28 -13.89 3.76 2.46
N ASP A 29 -15.15 4.21 2.47
CA ASP A 29 -16.24 3.56 1.72
C ASP A 29 -15.93 3.55 0.22
N GLU A 30 -15.50 4.68 -0.34
CA GLU A 30 -15.11 4.79 -1.75
C GLU A 30 -13.89 3.93 -2.10
N ILE A 31 -12.90 3.85 -1.20
CA ILE A 31 -11.70 3.03 -1.36
C ILE A 31 -12.06 1.55 -1.33
N ALA A 32 -12.82 1.11 -0.33
CA ALA A 32 -13.22 -0.29 -0.17
C ALA A 32 -14.08 -0.77 -1.35
N ALA A 33 -14.98 0.08 -1.87
CA ALA A 33 -15.81 -0.25 -3.04
C ALA A 33 -14.98 -0.59 -4.30
N ARG A 34 -13.80 0.03 -4.49
CA ARG A 34 -12.92 -0.24 -5.64
C ARG A 34 -12.36 -1.66 -5.64
N THR A 35 -12.14 -2.24 -4.46
CA THR A 35 -11.63 -3.62 -4.34
C THR A 35 -12.64 -4.64 -4.89
N GLN A 36 -13.94 -4.33 -4.85
CA GLN A 36 -15.00 -5.23 -5.34
C GLN A 36 -15.13 -5.23 -6.87
N THR A 37 -14.69 -4.16 -7.53
CA THR A 37 -14.82 -4.00 -8.99
C THR A 37 -13.52 -4.24 -9.75
N ASN A 38 -12.40 -4.44 -9.04
CA ASN A 38 -11.09 -4.73 -9.62
C ASN A 38 -10.78 -6.23 -9.61
N GLY A 39 -10.36 -6.81 -10.74
CA GLY A 39 -10.05 -8.24 -10.85
C GLY A 39 -8.92 -8.75 -9.94
N TYR A 40 -8.01 -7.85 -9.53
CA TYR A 40 -6.94 -8.14 -8.55
C TYR A 40 -7.30 -7.65 -7.13
N ARG A 41 -8.50 -7.08 -6.95
CA ARG A 41 -8.99 -6.48 -5.70
C ARG A 41 -8.13 -5.37 -5.10
N VAL A 42 -7.32 -4.71 -5.92
CA VAL A 42 -6.53 -3.56 -5.50
C VAL A 42 -7.41 -2.29 -5.44
N PRO A 43 -7.28 -1.43 -4.40
CA PRO A 43 -8.08 -0.20 -4.26
C PRO A 43 -7.63 0.97 -5.16
N MET A 44 -6.68 0.73 -6.08
CA MET A 44 -6.12 1.75 -6.95
C MET A 44 -6.94 1.97 -8.23
N LEU A 45 -6.97 3.23 -8.66
CA LEU A 45 -7.41 3.65 -9.98
C LEU A 45 -6.23 3.70 -10.96
N SER A 46 -6.50 3.77 -12.27
CA SER A 46 -5.46 3.89 -13.30
C SER A 46 -4.50 5.07 -13.09
N LYS A 47 -4.98 6.17 -12.48
CA LYS A 47 -4.18 7.36 -12.16
C LYS A 47 -3.26 7.19 -10.94
N ASP A 48 -3.50 6.17 -10.12
CA ASP A 48 -2.76 5.94 -8.87
C ASP A 48 -1.44 5.17 -9.13
N TYR A 49 -1.24 4.66 -10.34
CA TYR A 49 0.01 4.03 -10.78
C TYR A 49 1.08 5.09 -11.09
N ILE A 50 1.64 5.64 -10.03
CA ILE A 50 2.73 6.64 -10.03
C ILE A 50 4.00 6.04 -9.42
N TRP A 51 5.08 6.83 -9.35
CA TRP A 51 6.26 6.46 -8.56
C TRP A 51 5.87 6.23 -7.10
N GLY A 52 6.03 5.00 -6.62
CA GLY A 52 5.62 4.59 -5.27
C GLY A 52 4.16 4.14 -5.17
N SER A 53 3.56 3.68 -6.27
CA SER A 53 2.17 3.17 -6.30
C SER A 53 1.90 2.04 -5.29
N ASN A 54 2.88 1.20 -4.96
CA ASN A 54 2.72 0.22 -3.88
C ASN A 54 2.51 0.88 -2.50
N SER A 55 3.10 2.05 -2.26
CA SER A 55 2.80 2.85 -1.07
C SER A 55 1.40 3.46 -1.14
N VAL A 56 0.88 3.79 -2.33
CA VAL A 56 -0.52 4.23 -2.48
C VAL A 56 -1.48 3.12 -2.06
N VAL A 57 -1.23 1.86 -2.47
CA VAL A 57 -2.00 0.69 -2.01
C VAL A 57 -1.97 0.57 -0.49
N ALA A 58 -0.77 0.58 0.12
CA ALA A 58 -0.62 0.45 1.55
C ALA A 58 -1.27 1.61 2.34
N ASN A 59 -1.21 2.84 1.83
CA ASN A 59 -1.88 3.99 2.44
C ASN A 59 -3.40 3.89 2.34
N TYR A 60 -3.97 3.40 1.24
CA TYR A 60 -5.41 3.16 1.14
C TYR A 60 -5.88 2.10 2.15
N ALA A 61 -5.10 1.03 2.35
CA ALA A 61 -5.36 0.05 3.41
C ALA A 61 -5.30 0.68 4.81
N MET A 62 -4.27 1.49 5.09
CA MET A 62 -4.15 2.23 6.35
C MET A 62 -5.37 3.15 6.58
N MET A 63 -5.82 3.88 5.57
CA MET A 63 -7.01 4.74 5.66
C MET A 63 -8.28 3.94 5.97
N ALA A 64 -8.47 2.79 5.34
CA ALA A 64 -9.59 1.90 5.63
C ALA A 64 -9.55 1.38 7.07
N LEU A 65 -8.39 0.96 7.57
CA LEU A 65 -8.21 0.49 8.95
C LEU A 65 -8.45 1.60 9.98
N ILE A 66 -8.00 2.83 9.70
CA ILE A 66 -8.28 3.98 10.57
C ILE A 66 -9.78 4.29 10.59
N ALA A 67 -10.47 4.27 9.43
CA ALA A 67 -11.91 4.46 9.38
C ALA A 67 -12.66 3.34 10.13
N ASN A 68 -12.14 2.11 10.12
CA ASN A 68 -12.69 1.00 10.90
C ASN A 68 -12.63 1.25 12.42
N ARG A 69 -11.72 2.10 12.91
CA ARG A 69 -11.70 2.53 14.32
C ARG A 69 -12.81 3.53 14.64
N PHE A 70 -13.31 4.28 13.64
CA PHE A 70 -14.44 5.20 13.81
C PHE A 70 -15.79 4.51 13.62
N THR A 71 -15.91 3.71 12.55
CA THR A 71 -17.13 2.97 12.20
C THR A 71 -16.72 1.57 11.75
N PRO A 72 -16.78 0.55 12.63
CA PRO A 72 -16.35 -0.79 12.27
C PRO A 72 -17.19 -1.37 11.11
N LYS A 73 -16.51 -1.81 10.04
CA LYS A 73 -17.11 -2.45 8.86
C LYS A 73 -16.20 -3.56 8.34
N ALA A 74 -16.76 -4.71 7.99
CA ALA A 74 -15.97 -5.84 7.48
C ALA A 74 -15.25 -5.49 6.17
N GLU A 75 -15.87 -4.65 5.35
CA GLU A 75 -15.37 -4.15 4.07
C GLU A 75 -14.03 -3.43 4.21
N TYR A 76 -13.79 -2.72 5.32
CA TYR A 76 -12.53 -2.03 5.57
C TYR A 76 -11.39 -3.00 5.87
N ARG A 77 -11.66 -4.03 6.68
CA ARG A 77 -10.69 -5.09 6.97
C ARG A 77 -10.40 -5.92 5.72
N ASN A 78 -11.43 -6.26 4.95
CA ASN A 78 -11.30 -6.95 3.67
C ASN A 78 -10.46 -6.13 2.68
N CYS A 79 -10.68 -4.80 2.60
CA CYS A 79 -9.88 -3.90 1.76
C CYS A 79 -8.39 -3.92 2.16
N ALA A 80 -8.09 -3.93 3.46
CA ALA A 80 -6.72 -4.02 3.95
C ALA A 80 -6.06 -5.37 3.60
N GLN A 81 -6.78 -6.48 3.78
CA GLN A 81 -6.32 -7.82 3.41
C GLN A 81 -6.11 -7.95 1.91
N ASP A 82 -7.04 -7.47 1.08
CA ASP A 82 -6.91 -7.50 -0.38
C ASP A 82 -5.76 -6.62 -0.88
N SER A 83 -5.47 -5.52 -0.17
CA SER A 83 -4.28 -4.71 -0.43
C SER A 83 -2.98 -5.47 -0.12
N LEU A 84 -2.93 -6.20 1.00
CA LEU A 84 -1.80 -7.09 1.31
C LEU A 84 -1.66 -8.22 0.27
N HIS A 85 -2.77 -8.84 -0.14
CA HIS A 85 -2.76 -9.84 -1.20
C HIS A 85 -2.14 -9.28 -2.48
N TYR A 86 -2.52 -8.07 -2.90
CA TYR A 86 -1.92 -7.42 -4.07
C TYR A 86 -0.40 -7.23 -3.92
N LEU A 87 0.03 -6.68 -2.77
CA LEU A 87 1.45 -6.43 -2.50
C LEU A 87 2.29 -7.72 -2.43
N LEU A 88 1.67 -8.84 -2.05
CA LEU A 88 2.33 -10.12 -1.81
C LEU A 88 2.15 -11.15 -2.95
N GLY A 89 1.49 -10.79 -4.05
CA GLY A 89 1.47 -11.64 -5.25
C GLY A 89 0.19 -11.66 -6.07
N ARG A 90 -0.94 -11.17 -5.55
CA ARG A 90 -2.21 -11.04 -6.30
C ARG A 90 -2.18 -9.81 -7.21
N ASN A 91 -1.28 -9.83 -8.18
CA ASN A 91 -1.07 -8.76 -9.15
C ASN A 91 -0.73 -9.35 -10.52
N THR A 92 -0.62 -8.48 -11.53
CA THR A 92 -0.39 -8.89 -12.93
C THR A 92 0.95 -9.60 -13.18
N PHE A 93 1.84 -9.63 -12.19
CA PHE A 93 3.16 -10.24 -12.28
C PHE A 93 3.26 -11.56 -11.50
N ASN A 94 2.26 -11.89 -10.68
CA ASN A 94 2.31 -13.00 -9.73
C ASN A 94 3.55 -12.92 -8.81
N THR A 95 3.95 -11.71 -8.41
CA THR A 95 5.20 -11.44 -7.69
C THR A 95 4.91 -10.68 -6.41
N SER A 96 5.48 -11.12 -5.29
CA SER A 96 5.57 -10.30 -4.08
C SER A 96 6.52 -9.13 -4.33
N PHE A 97 6.03 -7.93 -4.05
CA PHE A 97 6.81 -6.70 -4.11
C PHE A 97 7.65 -6.46 -2.85
N VAL A 98 7.78 -7.46 -1.96
CA VAL A 98 8.62 -7.38 -0.77
C VAL A 98 9.78 -8.37 -0.86
N THR A 99 11.01 -7.89 -0.70
CA THR A 99 12.19 -8.77 -0.73
C THR A 99 12.08 -9.83 0.36
N TRP A 100 12.51 -11.06 0.03
CA TRP A 100 12.44 -12.24 0.90
C TRP A 100 11.05 -12.79 1.26
N LEU A 101 9.94 -12.14 0.88
CA LEU A 101 8.59 -12.64 1.15
C LEU A 101 7.94 -13.21 -0.11
N GLY A 102 7.29 -14.36 0.01
CA GLY A 102 6.60 -15.04 -1.09
C GLY A 102 7.49 -16.00 -1.89
N SER A 103 6.86 -16.91 -2.63
CA SER A 103 7.54 -17.91 -3.47
C SER A 103 8.11 -17.32 -4.76
N LYS A 104 7.43 -16.30 -5.31
CA LYS A 104 7.96 -15.43 -6.37
C LYS A 104 8.03 -14.02 -5.81
N ARG A 105 9.24 -13.47 -5.71
CA ARG A 105 9.56 -12.21 -5.04
C ARG A 105 10.53 -11.40 -5.89
N TYR A 106 10.49 -10.09 -5.77
CA TYR A 106 11.45 -9.24 -6.49
C TYR A 106 12.85 -9.34 -5.87
N MET A 107 13.87 -9.29 -6.72
CA MET A 107 15.25 -9.68 -6.43
C MET A 107 16.28 -8.59 -6.72
N HIS A 108 15.93 -7.59 -7.56
CA HIS A 108 16.89 -6.59 -8.03
C HIS A 108 16.46 -5.15 -7.66
N PRO A 109 16.29 -4.85 -6.35
CA PRO A 109 15.94 -3.50 -5.91
C PRO A 109 16.98 -2.48 -6.39
N HIS A 110 16.55 -1.27 -6.76
CA HIS A 110 17.45 -0.12 -6.82
C HIS A 110 17.83 0.27 -5.38
N HIS A 111 18.79 -0.46 -4.80
CA HIS A 111 19.22 -0.33 -3.42
C HIS A 111 20.73 -0.57 -3.34
N ARG A 112 21.50 0.50 -3.09
CA ARG A 112 22.97 0.49 -3.15
C ARG A 112 23.61 -0.61 -2.29
N PRO A 113 23.22 -0.83 -1.02
CA PRO A 113 23.76 -1.94 -0.24
C PRO A 113 23.57 -3.31 -0.92
N SER A 114 22.36 -3.60 -1.43
CA SER A 114 22.09 -4.87 -2.14
C SER A 114 22.88 -5.02 -3.43
N GLY A 115 23.17 -3.92 -4.15
CA GLY A 115 23.93 -3.96 -5.40
C GLY A 115 25.46 -4.03 -5.20
N ALA A 116 25.94 -3.68 -4.01
CA ALA A 116 27.37 -3.51 -3.75
C ALA A 116 27.98 -4.61 -2.84
N ASP A 117 27.16 -5.39 -2.13
CA ASP A 117 27.64 -6.35 -1.12
C ASP A 117 28.13 -7.69 -1.70
N GLY A 118 27.92 -7.94 -3.00
CA GLY A 118 28.32 -9.18 -3.67
C GLY A 118 27.45 -10.39 -3.31
N ILE A 119 26.29 -10.18 -2.69
CA ILE A 119 25.34 -11.23 -2.31
C ILE A 119 24.24 -11.30 -3.36
N GLU A 120 23.93 -12.51 -3.85
CA GLU A 120 22.87 -12.70 -4.86
C GLU A 120 21.49 -12.26 -4.33
N GLN A 121 21.22 -12.51 -3.05
CA GLN A 121 19.97 -12.11 -2.41
C GLN A 121 20.06 -10.64 -1.95
N PRO A 122 19.05 -9.81 -2.25
CA PRO A 122 19.00 -8.44 -1.73
C PRO A 122 18.75 -8.45 -0.23
N TRP A 123 18.89 -7.30 0.42
CA TRP A 123 18.48 -7.12 1.81
C TRP A 123 16.97 -7.42 2.00
N PRO A 124 16.55 -8.04 3.11
CA PRO A 124 15.17 -8.50 3.31
C PRO A 124 14.20 -7.38 3.71
N GLY A 125 12.91 -7.59 3.42
CA GLY A 125 11.82 -6.78 3.96
C GLY A 125 11.59 -5.41 3.30
N MET A 126 12.20 -5.15 2.14
CA MET A 126 12.02 -3.88 1.42
C MET A 126 10.81 -3.94 0.51
N LEU A 127 9.94 -2.93 0.54
CA LEU A 127 8.82 -2.81 -0.41
C LEU A 127 9.28 -2.05 -1.66
N ALA A 128 9.13 -2.66 -2.84
CA ALA A 128 9.38 -2.01 -4.11
C ALA A 128 8.40 -0.85 -4.37
N GLY A 129 8.84 0.19 -5.10
CA GLY A 129 7.99 1.32 -5.48
C GLY A 129 6.73 0.93 -6.26
N GLY A 130 6.82 -0.11 -7.10
CA GLY A 130 5.70 -0.68 -7.83
C GLY A 130 5.48 -0.05 -9.21
N PRO A 131 4.41 -0.44 -9.92
CA PRO A 131 4.20 0.00 -11.29
C PRO A 131 4.00 1.52 -11.42
N ASN A 132 4.65 2.14 -12.40
CA ASN A 132 4.64 3.58 -12.63
C ASN A 132 4.28 3.88 -14.09
N ALA A 133 3.11 4.50 -14.31
CA ALA A 133 2.51 4.60 -15.63
C ALA A 133 3.09 5.73 -16.48
N ASN A 134 3.47 5.41 -17.72
CA ASN A 134 3.99 6.35 -18.74
C ASN A 134 3.11 6.46 -20.00
N ARG A 135 1.82 6.09 -19.90
CA ARG A 135 0.79 6.11 -20.98
C ARG A 135 0.99 5.14 -22.15
N LYS A 136 2.05 4.32 -22.20
CA LYS A 136 2.33 3.43 -23.34
C LYS A 136 1.67 2.05 -23.26
N SER A 137 1.28 1.59 -22.08
CA SER A 137 0.68 0.27 -21.84
C SER A 137 -0.25 0.30 -20.62
N PRO A 138 -1.04 -0.77 -20.33
CA PRO A 138 -1.89 -0.80 -19.15
C PRO A 138 -1.10 -0.46 -17.87
N PRO A 139 -1.52 0.53 -17.05
CA PRO A 139 -0.76 1.03 -15.91
C PRO A 139 -0.23 -0.04 -14.95
N ALA A 140 -1.07 -1.03 -14.64
CA ALA A 140 -0.72 -2.14 -13.75
C ALA A 140 0.41 -3.04 -14.28
N LYS A 141 0.70 -3.01 -15.59
CA LYS A 141 1.74 -3.82 -16.23
C LYS A 141 3.09 -3.09 -16.41
N GLN A 142 3.23 -1.90 -15.85
CA GLN A 142 4.43 -1.06 -16.01
C GLN A 142 5.39 -1.17 -14.83
N TRP A 143 5.92 -2.36 -14.60
CA TRP A 143 6.95 -2.64 -13.60
C TRP A 143 7.95 -3.66 -14.15
N GLU A 144 9.21 -3.51 -13.75
CA GLU A 144 10.27 -4.46 -14.05
C GLU A 144 11.18 -4.63 -12.83
N ASP A 145 11.67 -5.85 -12.62
CA ASP A 145 12.60 -6.16 -11.55
C ASP A 145 14.04 -5.93 -12.03
N ARG A 146 14.45 -4.66 -12.07
CA ARG A 146 15.78 -4.26 -12.56
C ARG A 146 16.38 -3.20 -11.66
N GLU A 147 17.59 -3.47 -11.16
CA GLU A 147 18.31 -2.55 -10.25
C GLU A 147 18.49 -1.16 -10.86
N ALA A 148 18.74 -1.05 -12.17
CA ALA A 148 18.91 0.24 -12.83
C ALA A 148 17.65 1.10 -12.88
N ASN A 149 16.45 0.53 -12.64
CA ASN A 149 15.18 1.25 -12.80
C ASN A 149 14.60 1.71 -11.45
N PHE A 150 15.13 2.84 -10.97
CA PHE A 150 14.65 3.48 -9.74
C PHE A 150 13.17 3.90 -9.80
N THR A 151 12.62 4.15 -10.99
CA THR A 151 11.24 4.69 -11.14
C THR A 151 10.14 3.70 -10.78
N VAL A 152 10.45 2.39 -10.75
CA VAL A 152 9.52 1.31 -10.41
C VAL A 152 10.05 0.34 -9.37
N ASN A 153 11.38 0.23 -9.21
CA ASN A 153 12.02 -0.82 -8.41
C ASN A 153 12.96 -0.33 -7.30
N GLU A 154 12.93 0.97 -6.98
CA GLU A 154 13.58 1.47 -5.76
C GLU A 154 12.88 0.93 -4.50
N MET A 155 13.41 1.27 -3.33
CA MET A 155 12.80 1.08 -2.02
C MET A 155 12.76 2.43 -1.28
N ALA A 156 11.80 2.64 -0.38
CA ALA A 156 11.79 3.84 0.46
C ALA A 156 11.19 3.59 1.84
N ILE A 157 11.68 4.33 2.84
CA ILE A 157 11.18 4.27 4.23
C ILE A 157 9.67 4.60 4.32
N ASN A 158 9.19 5.53 3.50
CA ASN A 158 7.77 5.92 3.43
C ASN A 158 6.90 4.92 2.66
N TRP A 159 7.50 3.92 2.01
CA TRP A 159 6.76 2.80 1.41
C TRP A 159 6.65 1.65 2.40
N ASN A 160 7.74 1.36 3.13
CA ASN A 160 7.74 0.40 4.22
C ASN A 160 6.86 0.82 5.42
N ALA A 161 6.81 2.10 5.77
CA ALA A 161 6.03 2.58 6.91
C ALA A 161 4.52 2.21 6.87
N PRO A 162 3.76 2.50 5.78
CA PRO A 162 2.36 2.08 5.71
C PRO A 162 2.21 0.56 5.60
N LEU A 163 3.16 -0.16 4.99
CA LEU A 163 3.15 -1.63 4.98
C LEU A 163 3.24 -2.20 6.40
N VAL A 164 4.16 -1.69 7.23
CA VAL A 164 4.30 -2.10 8.63
C VAL A 164 3.02 -1.81 9.41
N PHE A 165 2.40 -0.63 9.23
CA PHE A 165 1.13 -0.30 9.88
C PHE A 165 0.04 -1.31 9.53
N VAL A 166 -0.14 -1.61 8.24
CA VAL A 166 -1.20 -2.51 7.76
C VAL A 166 -0.97 -3.94 8.22
N LEU A 167 0.28 -4.42 8.19
CA LEU A 167 0.64 -5.74 8.72
C LEU A 167 0.32 -5.84 10.21
N ALA A 168 0.73 -4.85 11.01
CA ALA A 168 0.49 -4.84 12.46
C ALA A 168 -1.01 -4.87 12.82
N GLU A 169 -1.84 -4.12 12.09
CA GLU A 169 -3.30 -4.10 12.30
C GLU A 169 -4.02 -5.33 11.72
N SER A 170 -3.35 -6.15 10.91
CA SER A 170 -3.90 -7.37 10.30
C SER A 170 -3.50 -8.66 11.03
N LEU A 171 -2.65 -8.57 12.05
CA LEU A 171 -2.32 -9.71 12.91
C LEU A 171 -3.51 -10.05 13.83
N PRO A 172 -3.75 -11.35 14.09
CA PRO A 172 -4.83 -11.82 14.97
C PRO A 172 -4.65 -11.41 16.44
#